data_AF-T1P9G6-F1
#
_entry.id   AF-T1P9G6-F1
#
_cell.length_a   1.000
_cell.length_b   1.000
_cell.length_c   1.000
_cell.angle_alpha   90.00
_cell.angle_beta   90.00
_cell.angle_gamma   90.00
#
_symmetry.space_group_name_H-M   'P 1'
#
loop_
_entity.id
_entity.type
_entity.pdbx_description
1 polymer ?
#
loop_
_entity_poly.entity_id
_entity_poly.type
_entity_poly.pdbx_seq_one_letter_code
_entity_poly.pdbx_strand_id
1 'polypeptide(L)'
;MTEEWCCEKLENLKIKENRLSTLEEIRGRLNETPNLASKVTNRLLTSPEIYDCLEVEDDEAPVDASADPMDLVSDILSICMSNLSLRQNDLPKLLDRALQHKRPRIRALALNAILKELENQISDDNMGDAISDDLLRHLLRALQEPETQLGSPALKILTIVLEDHLEKPFIKDTFLEALKGSEVVKCRLYELAVNLSKGSAATLEKVGFVLDHALSELDNDDVLLQVNILEILASLAEQNHGVTFLEKQQVFDVISKKVELIEQNPLDRLLVPGIMKFFGKISSIQPQKIITGYPRMIQCLFECLHSGDVSLLPAAFDTLANLCQSQQGVILLEEHYSNDVKESLEDYSSYLRNLPSELKNRAFSSLEIIFTFDEPVSNNVSDILRKWFGHLNGGEKHMQFLMDFCRNPFPDIKISTLNLIGAACLYPWGIETLKNTAGFLEYLLDRKIEFDKEAKYAKYCVIKILAESCAFDVETNNQLRTYVNEGPYYVQSIMDVAVEGN
;
A
#
# COMPACT_ATOMS: atom_id res chain seq x y z
N MET A 1 11.40 -35.92 -18.53
CA MET A 1 10.10 -36.61 -18.41
C MET A 1 9.53 -36.88 -19.80
N THR A 2 9.11 -38.10 -20.13
CA THR A 2 8.56 -38.46 -21.45
C THR A 2 7.04 -38.43 -21.46
N GLU A 3 6.46 -38.29 -22.65
CA GLU A 3 5.01 -38.30 -22.87
C GLU A 3 4.38 -39.66 -22.48
N GLU A 4 5.08 -40.76 -22.79
CA GLU A 4 4.67 -42.13 -22.43
C GLU A 4 4.58 -42.34 -20.92
N TRP A 5 5.58 -41.85 -20.17
CA TRP A 5 5.58 -41.92 -18.71
C TRP A 5 4.42 -41.11 -18.13
N CYS A 6 4.12 -39.93 -18.69
CA CYS A 6 2.98 -39.13 -18.27
C CYS A 6 1.66 -39.88 -18.47
N CYS A 7 1.46 -40.53 -19.63
CA CYS A 7 0.27 -41.35 -19.88
C CYS A 7 0.14 -42.51 -18.89
N GLU A 8 1.23 -43.23 -18.61
CA GLU A 8 1.22 -44.32 -17.64
C GLU A 8 0.77 -43.84 -16.25
N LYS A 9 1.29 -42.69 -15.80
CA LYS A 9 0.90 -42.12 -14.49
C LYS A 9 -0.54 -41.62 -14.48
N LEU A 10 -1.03 -41.02 -15.56
CA LEU A 10 -2.43 -40.63 -15.68
C LEU A 10 -3.37 -41.83 -15.62
N GLU A 11 -3.03 -42.96 -16.27
CA GLU A 11 -3.81 -44.20 -16.14
C GLU A 11 -3.79 -44.74 -14.70
N ASN A 12 -2.66 -44.64 -13.99
CA ASN A 12 -2.57 -45.04 -12.59
C ASN A 12 -3.45 -44.18 -11.66
N LEU A 13 -3.66 -42.90 -11.96
CA LEU A 13 -4.54 -42.02 -11.17
C LEU A 13 -6.03 -42.40 -11.25
N LYS A 14 -6.43 -43.19 -12.26
CA LYS A 14 -7.80 -43.74 -12.33
C LYS A 14 -8.06 -44.77 -11.23
N ILE A 15 -7.02 -45.38 -10.68
CA ILE A 15 -7.10 -46.36 -9.59
C ILE A 15 -7.02 -45.61 -8.25
N LYS A 16 -8.12 -45.57 -7.48
CA LYS A 16 -8.25 -44.79 -6.22
C LYS A 16 -7.09 -45.05 -5.24
N GLU A 17 -6.70 -46.31 -5.06
CA GLU A 17 -5.63 -46.76 -4.16
C GLU A 17 -4.25 -46.21 -4.53
N ASN A 18 -4.01 -45.94 -5.82
CA ASN A 18 -2.73 -45.49 -6.33
C ASN A 18 -2.60 -43.96 -6.40
N ARG A 19 -3.69 -43.21 -6.15
CA ARG A 19 -3.74 -41.76 -6.41
C ARG A 19 -2.66 -41.00 -5.64
N LEU A 20 -2.56 -41.19 -4.33
CA LEU A 20 -1.65 -40.43 -3.48
C LEU A 20 -0.18 -40.65 -3.87
N SER A 21 0.25 -41.92 -3.94
CA SER A 21 1.62 -42.27 -4.32
C SER A 21 1.96 -41.81 -5.75
N THR A 22 1.00 -41.88 -6.66
CA THR A 22 1.20 -41.44 -8.05
C THR A 22 1.33 -39.92 -8.14
N LEU A 23 0.52 -39.15 -7.39
CA LEU A 23 0.62 -37.70 -7.33
C LEU A 23 1.97 -37.26 -6.72
N GLU A 24 2.43 -37.92 -5.66
CA GLU A 24 3.76 -37.66 -5.08
C GLU A 24 4.90 -37.89 -6.09
N GLU A 25 4.82 -38.99 -6.86
CA GLU A 25 5.80 -39.30 -7.91
C GLU A 25 5.78 -38.27 -9.04
N ILE A 26 4.58 -37.84 -9.48
CA ILE A 26 4.43 -36.76 -10.47
C ILE A 26 5.07 -35.48 -9.95
N ARG A 27 4.71 -35.04 -8.74
CA ARG A 27 5.27 -33.82 -8.13
C ARG A 27 6.79 -33.88 -8.01
N GLY A 28 7.33 -34.99 -7.50
CA GLY A 28 8.78 -35.16 -7.34
C GLY A 28 9.53 -35.01 -8.68
N ARG A 29 9.02 -35.67 -9.72
CA ARG A 29 9.59 -35.58 -11.08
C ARG A 29 9.49 -34.19 -11.71
N LEU A 30 8.40 -33.47 -11.45
CA LEU A 30 8.24 -32.09 -11.92
C LEU A 30 9.28 -31.16 -11.31
N ASN A 31 9.54 -31.27 -10.00
CA ASN A 31 10.53 -30.45 -9.29
C ASN A 31 11.97 -30.69 -9.77
N GLU A 32 12.29 -31.90 -10.23
CA GLU A 32 13.62 -32.26 -10.74
C GLU A 32 13.86 -31.87 -12.21
N THR A 33 12.84 -31.37 -12.92
CA THR A 33 12.90 -31.12 -14.36
C THR A 33 12.85 -29.61 -14.69
N PRO A 34 14.00 -28.92 -14.86
CA PRO A 34 14.04 -27.46 -15.01
C PRO A 34 13.52 -26.92 -16.37
N ASN A 35 13.22 -27.79 -17.35
CA ASN A 35 12.67 -27.41 -18.66
C ASN A 35 11.61 -28.42 -19.08
N LEU A 36 10.38 -28.17 -18.66
CA LEU A 36 9.24 -29.02 -18.97
C LEU A 36 8.84 -28.89 -20.44
N ALA A 37 8.70 -30.03 -21.12
CA ALA A 37 8.17 -30.04 -22.48
C ALA A 37 6.69 -29.61 -22.47
N SER A 38 6.34 -28.64 -23.33
CA SER A 38 4.98 -28.07 -23.41
C SER A 38 3.89 -29.13 -23.63
N LYS A 39 4.18 -30.22 -24.37
CA LYS A 39 3.26 -31.34 -24.53
C LYS A 39 2.89 -32.01 -23.21
N VAL A 40 3.85 -32.13 -22.28
CA VAL A 40 3.63 -32.79 -21.00
C VAL A 40 2.86 -31.88 -20.05
N THR A 41 3.21 -30.60 -19.98
CA THR A 41 2.44 -29.61 -19.18
C THR A 41 1.02 -29.48 -19.69
N ASN A 42 0.82 -29.32 -21.01
CA ASN A 42 -0.50 -29.20 -21.62
C ASN A 42 -1.35 -30.44 -21.34
N ARG A 43 -0.75 -31.64 -21.41
CA ARG A 43 -1.46 -32.88 -21.07
C ARG A 43 -1.87 -32.90 -19.60
N LEU A 44 -0.95 -32.66 -18.67
CA LEU A 44 -1.27 -32.68 -17.23
C LEU A 44 -2.37 -31.66 -16.86
N LEU A 45 -2.34 -30.47 -17.47
CA LEU A 45 -3.35 -29.42 -17.23
C LEU A 45 -4.75 -29.79 -17.75
N THR A 46 -4.82 -30.53 -18.85
CA THR A 46 -6.10 -30.91 -19.49
C THR A 46 -6.62 -32.28 -19.05
N SER A 47 -5.79 -33.07 -18.37
CA SER A 47 -6.12 -34.45 -18.02
C SER A 47 -7.15 -34.50 -16.89
N PRO A 48 -8.29 -35.19 -17.11
CA PRO A 48 -9.31 -35.25 -16.09
C PRO A 48 -8.84 -35.95 -14.81
N GLU A 49 -7.98 -36.95 -14.96
CA GLU A 49 -7.51 -37.82 -13.89
C GLU A 49 -6.82 -37.05 -12.75
N ILE A 50 -6.16 -35.92 -13.06
CA ILE A 50 -5.52 -35.05 -12.06
C ILE A 50 -6.57 -34.37 -11.16
N TYR A 51 -7.65 -33.83 -11.73
CA TYR A 51 -8.66 -33.14 -10.93
C TYR A 51 -9.65 -34.11 -10.30
N ASP A 52 -9.90 -35.26 -10.91
CA ASP A 52 -10.79 -36.30 -10.38
C ASP A 52 -10.22 -36.90 -9.07
N CYS A 53 -8.91 -36.71 -8.80
CA CYS A 53 -8.29 -36.96 -7.50
C CYS A 53 -8.84 -36.08 -6.37
N LEU A 54 -9.47 -34.95 -6.70
CA LEU A 54 -10.09 -33.99 -5.78
C LEU A 54 -11.60 -34.21 -5.62
N GLU A 55 -12.18 -35.23 -6.25
CA GLU A 55 -13.63 -35.50 -6.18
C GLU A 55 -14.06 -36.35 -4.98
N VAL A 56 -13.20 -36.53 -3.98
CA VAL A 56 -13.52 -37.37 -2.81
C VAL A 56 -14.60 -36.72 -1.94
N GLU A 57 -15.67 -37.48 -1.66
CA GLU A 57 -16.70 -37.20 -0.65
C GLU A 57 -16.09 -37.27 0.76
N ASP A 58 -16.50 -36.38 1.66
CA ASP A 58 -15.90 -36.07 2.98
C ASP A 58 -15.77 -37.25 3.98
N ASP A 59 -16.10 -38.49 3.62
CA ASP A 59 -16.28 -39.59 4.58
C ASP A 59 -15.11 -40.58 4.74
N GLU A 60 -14.02 -40.47 3.95
CA GLU A 60 -12.86 -41.37 4.11
C GLU A 60 -11.52 -40.66 3.85
N ALA A 61 -11.14 -39.71 4.70
CA ALA A 61 -9.73 -39.30 4.78
C ALA A 61 -8.96 -40.34 5.62
N PRO A 62 -7.97 -41.06 5.06
CA PRO A 62 -7.11 -41.90 5.87
C PRO A 62 -6.27 -41.01 6.79
N VAL A 63 -6.35 -41.26 8.10
CA VAL A 63 -5.69 -40.50 9.18
C VAL A 63 -4.15 -40.54 9.11
N ASP A 64 -3.56 -41.34 8.21
CA ASP A 64 -2.12 -41.61 8.11
C ASP A 64 -1.43 -41.12 6.81
N ALA A 65 -2.05 -40.24 6.00
CA ALA A 65 -1.39 -39.69 4.81
C ALA A 65 -0.53 -38.45 5.13
N SER A 66 0.76 -38.46 4.75
CA SER A 66 1.71 -37.36 4.97
C SER A 66 1.47 -36.10 4.12
N ALA A 67 0.59 -36.18 3.11
CA ALA A 67 0.27 -35.06 2.22
C ALA A 67 -1.21 -35.11 1.80
N ASP A 68 -1.88 -33.95 1.80
CA ASP A 68 -3.26 -33.82 1.31
C ASP A 68 -3.26 -33.90 -0.24
N PRO A 69 -4.12 -34.72 -0.88
CA PRO A 69 -4.33 -34.70 -2.33
C PRO A 69 -4.53 -33.30 -2.91
N MET A 70 -5.17 -32.40 -2.16
CA MET A 70 -5.35 -31.00 -2.53
C MET A 70 -4.01 -30.27 -2.69
N ASP A 71 -3.06 -30.50 -1.80
CA ASP A 71 -1.73 -29.87 -1.88
C ASP A 71 -0.94 -30.43 -3.06
N LEU A 72 -0.93 -31.75 -3.23
CA LEU A 72 -0.21 -32.40 -4.32
C LEU A 72 -0.71 -31.96 -5.70
N VAL A 73 -2.03 -31.94 -5.91
CA VAL A 73 -2.62 -31.47 -7.18
C VAL A 73 -2.34 -29.98 -7.36
N SER A 74 -2.42 -29.17 -6.30
CA SER A 74 -2.11 -27.73 -6.38
C SER A 74 -0.67 -27.48 -6.83
N ASP A 75 0.29 -28.20 -6.25
CA ASP A 75 1.72 -28.12 -6.59
C ASP A 75 1.94 -28.49 -8.06
N ILE A 76 1.38 -29.63 -8.49
CA ILE A 76 1.48 -30.12 -9.87
C ILE A 76 0.94 -29.09 -10.87
N LEU A 77 -0.27 -28.58 -10.63
CA LEU A 77 -0.90 -27.59 -11.49
C LEU A 77 -0.10 -26.28 -11.51
N SER A 78 0.39 -25.82 -10.36
CA SER A 78 1.20 -24.60 -10.27
C SER A 78 2.49 -24.68 -11.10
N ILE A 79 3.22 -25.81 -10.99
CA ILE A 79 4.45 -26.05 -11.79
C ILE A 79 4.12 -26.12 -13.29
N CYS A 80 3.01 -26.76 -13.66
CA CYS A 80 2.60 -26.81 -15.07
C CYS A 80 2.20 -25.43 -15.60
N MET A 81 1.45 -24.65 -14.81
CA MET A 81 0.99 -23.32 -15.19
C MET A 81 2.10 -22.27 -15.25
N SER A 82 3.18 -22.42 -14.48
CA SER A 82 4.32 -21.49 -14.52
C SER A 82 5.09 -21.52 -15.84
N ASN A 83 4.78 -22.46 -16.73
CA ASN A 83 5.38 -22.60 -18.05
C ASN A 83 4.42 -22.18 -19.19
N LEU A 84 3.23 -21.68 -18.86
CA LEU A 84 2.25 -21.22 -19.85
C LEU A 84 2.60 -19.82 -20.36
N SER A 85 2.25 -19.55 -21.62
CA SER A 85 2.34 -18.22 -22.21
C SER A 85 0.95 -17.71 -22.59
N LEU A 86 0.69 -16.42 -22.37
CA LEU A 86 -0.58 -15.77 -22.75
C LEU A 86 -0.87 -15.81 -24.25
N ARG A 87 0.18 -15.84 -25.09
CA ARG A 87 0.06 -15.88 -26.55
C ARG A 87 -0.17 -17.29 -27.09
N GLN A 88 -0.29 -18.30 -26.23
CA GLN A 88 -0.51 -19.67 -26.64
C GLN A 88 -1.97 -19.86 -27.09
N ASN A 89 -2.18 -20.21 -28.36
CA ASN A 89 -3.51 -20.28 -28.97
C ASN A 89 -4.49 -21.24 -28.27
N ASP A 90 -4.00 -22.26 -27.56
CA ASP A 90 -4.80 -23.24 -26.81
C ASP A 90 -4.94 -22.89 -25.32
N LEU A 91 -4.42 -21.74 -24.85
CA LEU A 91 -4.46 -21.36 -23.43
C LEU A 91 -5.85 -21.43 -22.80
N PRO A 92 -6.93 -20.91 -23.44
CA PRO A 92 -8.27 -21.04 -22.86
C PRO A 92 -8.66 -22.50 -22.62
N LYS A 93 -8.29 -23.41 -23.52
CA LYS A 93 -8.56 -24.86 -23.38
C LYS A 93 -7.71 -25.50 -22.29
N LEU A 94 -6.46 -25.06 -22.13
CA LEU A 94 -5.55 -25.58 -21.10
C LEU A 94 -6.02 -25.22 -19.69
N LEU A 95 -6.59 -24.04 -19.53
CA LEU A 95 -7.05 -23.54 -18.23
C LEU A 95 -8.53 -23.80 -17.96
N ASP A 96 -9.31 -24.21 -18.95
CA ASP A 96 -10.77 -24.37 -18.85
C ASP A 96 -11.18 -25.21 -17.63
N ARG A 97 -10.57 -26.39 -17.45
CA ARG A 97 -10.89 -27.30 -16.35
C ARG A 97 -10.53 -26.72 -14.98
N ALA A 98 -9.44 -25.95 -14.90
CA ALA A 98 -9.03 -25.28 -13.68
C ALA A 98 -9.93 -24.09 -13.34
N LEU A 99 -10.27 -23.25 -14.33
CA LEU A 99 -11.10 -22.05 -14.18
C LEU A 99 -12.56 -22.36 -13.85
N GLN A 100 -13.07 -23.52 -14.29
CA GLN A 100 -14.42 -23.99 -13.98
C GLN A 100 -14.48 -24.96 -12.79
N HIS A 101 -13.36 -25.22 -12.13
CA HIS A 101 -13.31 -26.23 -11.07
C HIS A 101 -14.15 -25.83 -9.85
N LYS A 102 -14.87 -26.81 -9.25
CA LYS A 102 -15.73 -26.58 -8.08
C LYS A 102 -15.01 -25.99 -6.87
N ARG A 103 -13.74 -26.37 -6.67
CA ARG A 103 -12.91 -25.90 -5.56
C ARG A 103 -12.27 -24.53 -5.90
N PRO A 104 -12.55 -23.46 -5.12
CA PRO A 104 -11.96 -22.13 -5.34
C PRO A 104 -10.43 -22.11 -5.40
N ARG A 105 -9.75 -22.94 -4.59
CA ARG A 105 -8.27 -23.02 -4.57
C ARG A 105 -7.69 -23.37 -5.95
N ILE A 106 -8.35 -24.25 -6.72
CA ILE A 106 -7.91 -24.61 -8.08
C ILE A 106 -8.13 -23.47 -9.06
N ARG A 107 -9.30 -22.81 -8.99
CA ARG A 107 -9.59 -21.62 -9.82
C ARG A 107 -8.58 -20.51 -9.56
N ALA A 108 -8.23 -20.27 -8.28
CA ALA A 108 -7.24 -19.29 -7.88
C ALA A 108 -5.84 -19.56 -8.45
N LEU A 109 -5.42 -20.83 -8.57
CA LEU A 109 -4.14 -21.18 -9.19
C LEU A 109 -4.06 -20.71 -10.66
N ALA A 110 -5.12 -20.96 -11.43
CA ALA A 110 -5.20 -20.53 -12.82
C ALA A 110 -5.18 -18.99 -12.94
N LEU A 111 -5.94 -18.28 -12.09
CA LEU A 111 -5.93 -16.82 -12.07
C LEU A 111 -4.56 -16.25 -11.70
N ASN A 112 -3.90 -16.78 -10.66
CA ASN A 112 -2.59 -16.32 -10.25
C ASN A 112 -1.50 -16.61 -11.29
N ALA A 113 -1.62 -17.71 -12.02
CA ALA A 113 -0.72 -18.00 -13.15
C ALA A 113 -0.86 -16.97 -14.27
N ILE A 114 -2.11 -16.63 -14.64
CA ILE A 114 -2.39 -15.57 -15.63
C ILE A 114 -1.83 -14.23 -15.14
N LEU A 115 -2.09 -13.86 -13.88
CA LEU A 115 -1.62 -12.60 -13.30
C LEU A 115 -0.09 -12.51 -13.33
N LYS A 116 0.59 -13.54 -12.86
CA LYS A 116 2.06 -13.57 -12.85
C LYS A 116 2.64 -13.41 -14.25
N GLU A 117 2.03 -14.04 -15.25
CA GLU A 117 2.49 -13.91 -16.64
C GLU A 117 2.23 -12.52 -17.21
N LEU A 118 1.08 -11.91 -16.89
CA LEU A 118 0.81 -10.50 -17.24
C LEU A 118 1.84 -9.57 -16.60
N GLU A 119 2.11 -9.74 -15.30
CA GLU A 119 3.07 -8.92 -14.55
C GLU A 119 4.50 -9.01 -15.12
N ASN A 120 4.91 -10.18 -15.62
CA ASN A 120 6.20 -10.37 -16.30
C ASN A 120 6.29 -9.66 -17.66
N GLN A 121 5.14 -9.41 -18.30
CA GLN A 121 5.06 -8.86 -19.66
C GLN A 121 4.73 -7.36 -19.69
N ILE A 122 4.60 -6.68 -18.54
CA ILE A 122 4.20 -5.25 -18.46
C ILE A 122 5.09 -4.30 -19.28
N SER A 123 6.33 -4.69 -19.63
CA SER A 123 7.22 -3.89 -20.48
C SER A 123 6.92 -3.96 -21.99
N ASP A 124 5.99 -4.80 -22.43
CA ASP A 124 5.68 -5.05 -23.85
C ASP A 124 4.38 -4.29 -24.23
N ASP A 125 4.47 -3.29 -25.12
CA ASP A 125 3.39 -2.33 -25.47
C ASP A 125 2.11 -2.94 -26.13
N ASN A 126 2.02 -4.27 -26.24
CA ASN A 126 1.04 -4.96 -27.10
C ASN A 126 0.31 -6.10 -26.38
N MET A 127 -0.28 -5.79 -25.21
CA MET A 127 -0.96 -6.75 -24.33
C MET A 127 -2.46 -6.94 -24.60
N GLY A 128 -3.11 -5.96 -25.23
CA GLY A 128 -4.57 -5.87 -25.40
C GLY A 128 -5.22 -6.99 -26.22
N ASP A 129 -4.51 -7.55 -27.19
CA ASP A 129 -5.05 -8.59 -28.08
C ASP A 129 -4.78 -10.03 -27.59
N ALA A 130 -4.17 -10.20 -26.41
CA ALA A 130 -3.74 -11.52 -25.94
C ALA A 130 -4.85 -12.36 -25.29
N ILE A 131 -5.95 -11.74 -24.82
CA ILE A 131 -6.98 -12.45 -24.03
C ILE A 131 -8.24 -12.71 -24.86
N SER A 132 -8.67 -13.98 -24.91
CA SER A 132 -9.90 -14.37 -25.59
C SER A 132 -11.16 -13.95 -24.83
N ASP A 133 -12.28 -13.81 -25.54
CA ASP A 133 -13.59 -13.52 -24.96
C ASP A 133 -14.01 -14.56 -23.89
N ASP A 134 -13.68 -15.83 -24.12
CA ASP A 134 -13.98 -16.89 -23.15
C ASP A 134 -13.20 -16.70 -21.85
N LEU A 135 -11.92 -16.31 -21.93
CA LEU A 135 -11.11 -16.05 -20.75
C LEU A 135 -11.60 -14.80 -20.02
N LEU A 136 -11.95 -13.72 -20.74
CA LEU A 136 -12.57 -12.52 -20.14
C LEU A 136 -13.84 -12.85 -19.36
N ARG A 137 -14.70 -13.73 -19.89
CA ARG A 137 -15.91 -14.17 -19.18
C ARG A 137 -15.60 -14.91 -17.89
N HIS A 138 -14.56 -15.74 -17.86
CA HIS A 138 -14.12 -16.40 -16.63
C HIS A 138 -13.59 -15.40 -15.60
N LEU A 139 -12.80 -14.41 -16.04
CA LEU A 139 -12.27 -13.36 -15.18
C LEU A 139 -13.39 -12.50 -14.58
N LEU A 140 -14.37 -12.10 -15.39
CA LEU A 140 -15.52 -11.32 -14.93
C LEU A 140 -16.43 -12.09 -13.98
N ARG A 141 -16.56 -13.42 -14.14
CA ARG A 141 -17.24 -14.27 -13.15
C ARG A 141 -16.45 -14.34 -11.86
N ALA A 142 -15.14 -14.55 -11.93
CA ALA A 142 -14.27 -14.61 -10.76
C ALA A 142 -14.27 -13.30 -9.95
N LEU A 143 -14.39 -12.14 -10.61
CA LEU A 143 -14.55 -10.84 -9.96
C LEU A 143 -15.79 -10.80 -9.04
N GLN A 144 -16.87 -11.47 -9.45
CA GLN A 144 -18.17 -11.52 -8.76
C GLN A 144 -18.28 -12.62 -7.71
N GLU A 145 -17.29 -13.50 -7.58
CA GLU A 145 -17.26 -14.53 -6.55
C GLU A 145 -17.03 -13.89 -5.17
N PRO A 146 -17.71 -14.32 -4.10
CA PRO A 146 -17.52 -13.73 -2.78
C PRO A 146 -16.08 -13.92 -2.26
N GLU A 147 -15.43 -15.04 -2.59
CA GLU A 147 -14.10 -15.38 -2.09
C GLU A 147 -13.01 -14.43 -2.62
N THR A 148 -12.33 -13.75 -1.71
CA THR A 148 -11.23 -12.81 -2.03
C THR A 148 -10.09 -13.46 -2.82
N GLN A 149 -9.81 -14.75 -2.59
CA GLN A 149 -8.79 -15.49 -3.34
C GLN A 149 -9.07 -15.63 -4.84
N LEU A 150 -10.32 -15.39 -5.27
CA LEU A 150 -10.72 -15.36 -6.69
C LEU A 150 -10.85 -13.91 -7.18
N GLY A 151 -11.59 -13.09 -6.42
CA GLY A 151 -11.89 -11.72 -6.83
C GLY A 151 -10.66 -10.82 -6.90
N SER A 152 -9.70 -10.94 -5.98
CA SER A 152 -8.52 -10.06 -5.96
C SER A 152 -7.57 -10.30 -7.15
N PRO A 153 -7.20 -11.55 -7.52
CA PRO A 153 -6.46 -11.79 -8.75
C PRO A 153 -7.24 -11.34 -10.00
N ALA A 154 -8.55 -11.62 -10.07
CA ALA A 154 -9.38 -11.22 -11.20
C ALA A 154 -9.42 -9.70 -11.40
N LEU A 155 -9.56 -8.92 -10.32
CA LEU A 155 -9.50 -7.46 -10.33
C LEU A 155 -8.20 -6.95 -10.97
N LYS A 156 -7.05 -7.47 -10.50
CA LYS A 156 -5.72 -7.07 -10.98
C LYS A 156 -5.54 -7.39 -12.46
N ILE A 157 -5.92 -8.60 -12.87
CA ILE A 157 -5.86 -9.03 -14.27
C ILE A 157 -6.73 -8.13 -15.15
N LEU A 158 -7.99 -7.88 -14.75
CA LEU A 158 -8.92 -7.06 -15.51
C LEU A 158 -8.47 -5.60 -15.60
N THR A 159 -7.80 -5.07 -14.58
CA THR A 159 -7.22 -3.72 -14.63
C THR A 159 -6.18 -3.59 -15.75
N ILE A 160 -5.45 -4.66 -16.05
CA ILE A 160 -4.41 -4.66 -17.10
C ILE A 160 -5.02 -4.79 -18.49
N VAL A 161 -6.04 -5.65 -18.66
CA VAL A 161 -6.46 -6.10 -20.00
C VAL A 161 -7.83 -5.60 -20.45
N LEU A 162 -8.65 -5.07 -19.55
CA LEU A 162 -10.07 -4.83 -19.87
C LEU A 162 -10.30 -3.58 -20.72
N GLU A 163 -9.40 -2.59 -20.69
CA GLU A 163 -9.53 -1.32 -21.39
C GLU A 163 -9.81 -1.49 -22.90
N ASP A 164 -9.07 -2.40 -23.55
CA ASP A 164 -9.20 -2.72 -24.98
C ASP A 164 -10.47 -3.51 -25.33
N HIS A 165 -11.27 -3.88 -24.34
CA HIS A 165 -12.45 -4.72 -24.49
C HIS A 165 -13.74 -4.08 -23.99
N LEU A 166 -13.68 -2.87 -23.45
CA LEU A 166 -14.85 -2.19 -22.84
C LEU A 166 -16.03 -1.98 -23.81
N GLU A 167 -15.79 -1.92 -25.12
CA GLU A 167 -16.84 -1.78 -26.14
C GLU A 167 -17.69 -3.05 -26.33
N LYS A 168 -17.24 -4.20 -25.82
CA LYS A 168 -17.94 -5.46 -25.99
C LYS A 168 -19.23 -5.46 -25.14
N PRO A 169 -20.43 -5.70 -25.72
CA PRO A 169 -21.70 -5.54 -25.00
C PRO A 169 -21.81 -6.37 -23.72
N PHE A 170 -21.28 -7.60 -23.74
CA PHE A 170 -21.36 -8.49 -22.59
C PHE A 170 -20.59 -7.96 -21.37
N ILE A 171 -19.58 -7.09 -21.54
CA ILE A 171 -18.84 -6.48 -20.43
C ILE A 171 -19.78 -5.56 -19.64
N LYS A 172 -20.48 -4.68 -20.36
CA LYS A 172 -21.45 -3.75 -19.76
C LYS A 172 -22.59 -4.50 -19.07
N ASP A 173 -23.14 -5.52 -19.71
CA ASP A 173 -24.19 -6.35 -19.10
C ASP A 173 -23.69 -7.00 -17.80
N THR A 174 -22.47 -7.55 -17.82
CA THR A 174 -21.86 -8.17 -16.64
C THR A 174 -21.61 -7.17 -15.52
N PHE A 175 -21.20 -5.93 -15.83
CA PHE A 175 -21.05 -4.86 -14.85
C PHE A 175 -22.39 -4.49 -14.20
N LEU A 176 -23.45 -4.35 -15.01
CA LEU A 176 -24.80 -4.06 -14.51
C LEU A 176 -25.38 -5.18 -13.65
N GLU A 177 -25.02 -6.44 -13.93
CA GLU A 177 -25.35 -7.57 -13.06
C GLU A 177 -24.56 -7.53 -11.75
N ALA A 178 -23.25 -7.31 -11.81
CA ALA A 178 -22.37 -7.22 -10.65
C ALA A 178 -22.77 -6.09 -9.68
N LEU A 179 -23.28 -4.96 -10.19
CA LEU A 179 -23.81 -3.87 -9.36
C LEU A 179 -25.02 -4.27 -8.50
N LYS A 180 -25.71 -5.36 -8.84
CA LYS A 180 -26.82 -5.92 -8.05
C LYS A 180 -26.36 -6.97 -7.03
N GLY A 181 -25.05 -7.27 -7.01
CA GLY A 181 -24.45 -8.26 -6.14
C GLY A 181 -24.26 -7.78 -4.69
N SER A 182 -23.44 -8.53 -3.95
CA SER A 182 -23.05 -8.15 -2.58
C SER A 182 -22.17 -6.90 -2.56
N GLU A 183 -22.08 -6.25 -1.40
CA GLU A 183 -21.21 -5.09 -1.20
C GLU A 183 -19.75 -5.36 -1.58
N VAL A 184 -19.24 -6.56 -1.26
CA VAL A 184 -17.89 -6.98 -1.64
C VAL A 184 -17.71 -6.97 -3.17
N VAL A 185 -18.71 -7.45 -3.90
CA VAL A 185 -18.69 -7.46 -5.38
C VAL A 185 -18.81 -6.05 -5.94
N LYS A 186 -19.71 -5.24 -5.39
CA LYS A 186 -19.86 -3.82 -5.77
C LYS A 186 -18.54 -3.05 -5.57
N CYS A 187 -17.92 -3.18 -4.40
CA CYS A 187 -16.64 -2.51 -4.09
C CYS A 187 -15.52 -2.93 -5.03
N ARG A 188 -15.39 -4.22 -5.36
CA ARG A 188 -14.40 -4.66 -6.37
C ARG A 188 -14.69 -4.08 -7.75
N LEU A 189 -15.96 -3.98 -8.14
CA LEU A 189 -16.32 -3.35 -9.41
C LEU A 189 -16.03 -1.84 -9.41
N TYR A 190 -16.28 -1.14 -8.30
CA TYR A 190 -15.91 0.27 -8.16
C TYR A 190 -14.40 0.46 -8.25
N GLU A 191 -13.62 -0.38 -7.56
CA GLU A 191 -12.17 -0.35 -7.61
C GLU A 191 -11.64 -0.61 -9.03
N LEU A 192 -12.21 -1.60 -9.75
CA LEU A 192 -11.88 -1.85 -11.15
C LEU A 192 -12.19 -0.64 -12.03
N ALA A 193 -13.38 -0.04 -11.88
CA ALA A 193 -13.78 1.13 -12.66
C ALA A 193 -12.86 2.33 -12.39
N VAL A 194 -12.47 2.58 -11.13
CA VAL A 194 -11.51 3.64 -10.80
C VAL A 194 -10.14 3.34 -11.41
N ASN A 195 -9.62 2.12 -11.28
CA ASN A 195 -8.32 1.75 -11.84
C ASN A 195 -8.27 1.92 -13.37
N LEU A 196 -9.33 1.50 -14.09
CA LEU A 196 -9.46 1.72 -15.53
C LEU A 196 -9.56 3.21 -15.88
N SER A 197 -10.34 3.96 -15.09
CA SER A 197 -10.53 5.39 -15.30
C SER A 197 -9.25 6.20 -15.18
N LYS A 198 -8.24 5.70 -14.45
CA LYS A 198 -6.94 6.36 -14.33
C LYS A 198 -6.16 6.38 -15.65
N GLY A 199 -6.42 5.42 -16.56
CA GLY A 199 -5.72 5.32 -17.86
C GLY A 199 -6.03 6.48 -18.81
N SER A 200 -7.30 6.88 -18.94
CA SER A 200 -7.68 8.01 -19.78
C SER A 200 -9.06 8.58 -19.44
N ALA A 201 -9.31 9.83 -19.83
CA ALA A 201 -10.63 10.45 -19.74
C ALA A 201 -11.70 9.72 -20.57
N ALA A 202 -11.30 9.12 -21.71
CA ALA A 202 -12.21 8.33 -22.55
C ALA A 202 -12.63 7.03 -21.86
N THR A 203 -11.71 6.36 -21.18
CA THR A 203 -11.97 5.14 -20.42
C THR A 203 -12.87 5.42 -19.22
N LEU A 204 -12.64 6.54 -18.52
CA LEU A 204 -13.52 7.04 -17.46
C LEU A 204 -14.96 7.26 -17.96
N GLU A 205 -15.16 7.84 -19.15
CA GLU A 205 -16.51 8.01 -19.72
C GLU A 205 -17.22 6.67 -19.93
N LYS A 206 -16.51 5.63 -20.38
CA LYS A 206 -17.07 4.29 -20.63
C LYS A 206 -17.53 3.60 -19.35
N VAL A 207 -16.78 3.73 -18.25
CA VAL A 207 -17.09 3.10 -16.96
C VAL A 207 -17.81 4.04 -15.98
N GLY A 208 -18.10 5.28 -16.39
CA GLY A 208 -18.67 6.32 -15.53
C GLY A 208 -19.97 5.91 -14.84
N PHE A 209 -20.81 5.09 -15.49
CA PHE A 209 -22.05 4.58 -14.90
C PHE A 209 -21.82 3.72 -13.64
N VAL A 210 -20.68 3.04 -13.53
CA VAL A 210 -20.30 2.28 -12.33
C VAL A 210 -19.93 3.24 -11.20
N LEU A 211 -19.23 4.33 -11.51
CA LEU A 211 -18.86 5.35 -10.55
C LEU A 211 -20.06 6.18 -10.10
N ASP A 212 -20.98 6.49 -11.00
CA ASP A 212 -22.27 7.13 -10.66
C ASP A 212 -23.06 6.26 -9.67
N HIS A 213 -23.05 4.94 -9.86
CA HIS A 213 -23.64 4.01 -8.90
C HIS A 213 -22.92 4.04 -7.54
N ALA A 214 -21.58 4.03 -7.53
CA ALA A 214 -20.79 4.17 -6.30
C ALA A 214 -21.14 5.46 -5.54
N LEU A 215 -21.31 6.58 -6.25
CA LEU A 215 -21.69 7.85 -5.66
C LEU A 215 -23.10 7.81 -5.05
N SER A 216 -24.05 7.14 -5.69
CA SER A 216 -25.39 6.98 -5.13
C SER A 216 -25.42 6.15 -3.84
N GLU A 217 -24.45 5.27 -3.65
CA GLU A 217 -24.31 4.45 -2.44
C GLU A 217 -23.66 5.21 -1.27
N LEU A 218 -23.17 6.44 -1.48
CA LEU A 218 -22.74 7.31 -0.37
C LEU A 218 -23.92 7.74 0.53
N ASP A 219 -25.16 7.62 0.05
CA ASP A 219 -26.38 7.87 0.81
C ASP A 219 -27.01 6.60 1.42
N ASN A 220 -26.31 5.46 1.35
CA ASN A 220 -26.71 4.21 2.01
C ASN A 220 -26.59 4.31 3.54
N ASP A 221 -27.35 3.53 4.32
CA ASP A 221 -27.22 3.51 5.79
C ASP A 221 -25.96 2.77 6.27
N ASP A 222 -25.33 1.95 5.42
CA ASP A 222 -24.11 1.22 5.77
C ASP A 222 -22.87 2.13 5.73
N VAL A 223 -22.43 2.54 6.92
CA VAL A 223 -21.24 3.37 7.13
C VAL A 223 -19.97 2.70 6.60
N LEU A 224 -19.81 1.37 6.73
CA LEU A 224 -18.61 0.66 6.26
C LEU A 224 -18.54 0.69 4.73
N LEU A 225 -19.67 0.50 4.06
CA LEU A 225 -19.77 0.64 2.61
C LEU A 225 -19.40 2.06 2.18
N GLN A 226 -19.95 3.09 2.85
CA GLN A 226 -19.63 4.48 2.56
C GLN A 226 -18.13 4.78 2.69
N VAL A 227 -17.49 4.33 3.77
CA VAL A 227 -16.03 4.51 3.98
C VAL A 227 -15.23 3.84 2.87
N ASN A 228 -15.58 2.61 2.49
CA ASN A 228 -14.92 1.89 1.40
C ASN A 228 -15.06 2.63 0.07
N ILE A 229 -16.23 3.18 -0.23
CA ILE A 229 -16.47 3.96 -1.46
C ILE A 229 -15.62 5.24 -1.45
N LEU A 230 -15.58 5.96 -0.34
CA LEU A 230 -14.74 7.17 -0.21
C LEU A 230 -13.26 6.84 -0.46
N GLU A 231 -12.75 5.74 0.10
CA GLU A 231 -11.38 5.31 -0.12
C GLU A 231 -11.10 4.99 -1.59
N ILE A 232 -12.01 4.25 -2.25
CA ILE A 232 -11.88 3.89 -3.66
C ILE A 232 -11.86 5.14 -4.54
N LEU A 233 -12.81 6.06 -4.33
CA LEU A 233 -12.94 7.29 -5.12
C LEU A 233 -11.78 8.27 -4.92
N ALA A 234 -11.11 8.26 -3.75
CA ALA A 234 -9.97 9.14 -3.47
C ALA A 234 -8.85 8.95 -4.51
N SER A 235 -8.65 7.72 -4.97
CA SER A 235 -7.60 7.39 -5.94
C SER A 235 -7.88 7.93 -7.35
N LEU A 236 -9.14 8.23 -7.68
CA LEU A 236 -9.51 8.87 -8.94
C LEU A 236 -8.97 10.31 -9.04
N ALA A 237 -8.85 10.98 -7.90
CA ALA A 237 -8.32 12.34 -7.83
C ALA A 237 -6.81 12.45 -8.08
N GLU A 238 -6.11 11.33 -8.24
CA GLU A 238 -4.72 11.30 -8.71
C GLU A 238 -4.60 11.77 -10.17
N GLN A 239 -5.70 11.81 -10.92
CA GLN A 239 -5.73 12.24 -12.31
C GLN A 239 -6.57 13.52 -12.49
N ASN A 240 -6.10 14.44 -13.35
CA ASN A 240 -6.80 15.70 -13.62
C ASN A 240 -8.25 15.48 -14.12
N HIS A 241 -8.45 14.55 -15.06
CA HIS A 241 -9.79 14.21 -15.56
C HIS A 241 -10.67 13.55 -14.50
N GLY A 242 -10.07 12.81 -13.58
CA GLY A 242 -10.76 12.23 -12.43
C GLY A 242 -11.27 13.30 -11.46
N VAL A 243 -10.45 14.31 -11.15
CA VAL A 243 -10.90 15.47 -10.35
C VAL A 243 -12.06 16.20 -11.04
N THR A 244 -11.95 16.48 -12.34
CA THR A 244 -13.03 17.13 -13.09
C THR A 244 -14.33 16.32 -13.06
N PHE A 245 -14.25 14.99 -13.10
CA PHE A 245 -15.42 14.14 -12.93
C PHE A 245 -16.04 14.25 -11.54
N LEU A 246 -15.22 14.18 -10.47
CA LEU A 246 -15.70 14.34 -9.09
C LEU A 246 -16.34 15.72 -8.85
N GLU A 247 -15.82 16.77 -9.49
CA GLU A 247 -16.43 18.11 -9.48
C GLU A 247 -17.78 18.13 -10.16
N LYS A 248 -17.86 17.60 -11.38
CA LYS A 248 -19.09 17.56 -12.17
C LYS A 248 -20.20 16.80 -11.43
N GLN A 249 -19.83 15.74 -10.72
CA GLN A 249 -20.76 14.94 -9.90
C GLN A 249 -20.98 15.51 -8.49
N GLN A 250 -20.44 16.70 -8.16
CA GLN A 250 -20.63 17.39 -6.88
C GLN A 250 -20.24 16.56 -5.64
N VAL A 251 -19.30 15.62 -5.81
CA VAL A 251 -18.90 14.66 -4.76
C VAL A 251 -18.41 15.39 -3.52
N PHE A 252 -17.60 16.42 -3.73
CA PHE A 252 -17.07 17.25 -2.64
C PHE A 252 -18.17 17.95 -1.84
N ASP A 253 -19.22 18.46 -2.51
CA ASP A 253 -20.32 19.16 -1.86
C ASP A 253 -21.22 18.19 -1.09
N VAL A 254 -21.44 16.99 -1.63
CA VAL A 254 -22.15 15.90 -0.94
C VAL A 254 -21.43 15.52 0.36
N ILE A 255 -20.12 15.31 0.30
CA ILE A 255 -19.36 14.94 1.50
C ILE A 255 -19.28 16.12 2.48
N SER A 256 -19.10 17.35 2.00
CA SER A 256 -19.09 18.55 2.86
C SER A 256 -20.40 18.70 3.64
N LYS A 257 -21.55 18.49 3.00
CA LYS A 257 -22.85 18.50 3.68
C LYS A 257 -22.94 17.40 4.74
N LYS A 258 -22.38 16.21 4.50
CA LYS A 258 -22.32 15.16 5.53
C LYS A 258 -21.49 15.58 6.74
N VAL A 259 -20.35 16.25 6.54
CA VAL A 259 -19.54 16.81 7.63
C VAL A 259 -20.30 17.87 8.43
N GLU A 260 -21.09 18.73 7.77
CA GLU A 260 -21.94 19.72 8.45
C GLU A 260 -23.02 19.09 9.34
N LEU A 261 -23.52 17.91 8.95
CA LEU A 261 -24.60 17.20 9.65
C LEU A 261 -24.07 16.13 10.62
N ILE A 262 -22.75 15.95 10.74
CA ILE A 262 -22.12 14.80 11.43
C ILE A 262 -22.42 14.71 12.92
N GLU A 263 -22.84 15.81 13.54
CA GLU A 263 -23.25 15.84 14.94
C GLU A 263 -24.69 15.38 15.17
N GLN A 264 -25.50 15.24 14.10
CA GLN A 264 -26.92 14.90 14.21
C GLN A 264 -27.15 13.41 14.45
N ASN A 265 -26.25 12.55 13.97
CA ASN A 265 -26.30 11.11 14.19
C ASN A 265 -24.94 10.59 14.68
N PRO A 266 -24.87 9.94 15.87
CA PRO A 266 -23.62 9.41 16.40
C PRO A 266 -22.88 8.44 15.47
N LEU A 267 -23.59 7.71 14.60
CA LEU A 267 -22.98 6.78 13.64
C LEU A 267 -22.23 7.51 12.52
N ASP A 268 -22.63 8.72 12.15
CA ASP A 268 -21.98 9.47 11.07
C ASP A 268 -20.54 9.86 11.44
N ARG A 269 -20.21 9.93 12.74
CA ARG A 269 -18.83 10.15 13.21
C ARG A 269 -17.87 9.05 12.77
N LEU A 270 -18.37 7.83 12.52
CA LEU A 270 -17.56 6.73 12.01
C LEU A 270 -17.10 6.96 10.55
N LEU A 271 -17.73 7.90 9.83
CA LEU A 271 -17.31 8.31 8.48
C LEU A 271 -16.12 9.25 8.50
N VAL A 272 -15.87 9.96 9.61
CA VAL A 272 -14.84 11.01 9.71
C VAL A 272 -13.47 10.52 9.21
N PRO A 273 -12.95 9.35 9.62
CA PRO A 273 -11.66 8.87 9.12
C PRO A 273 -11.65 8.66 7.60
N GLY A 274 -12.73 8.13 7.03
CA GLY A 274 -12.86 7.93 5.57
C GLY A 274 -12.91 9.26 4.82
N ILE A 275 -13.66 10.24 5.34
CA ILE A 275 -13.74 11.60 4.79
C ILE A 275 -12.36 12.28 4.85
N MET A 276 -11.67 12.19 5.98
CA MET A 276 -10.32 12.73 6.17
C MET A 276 -9.32 12.15 5.19
N LYS A 277 -9.35 10.82 4.98
CA LYS A 277 -8.49 10.14 4.02
C LYS A 277 -8.78 10.59 2.58
N PHE A 278 -10.07 10.69 2.21
CA PHE A 278 -10.48 11.19 0.90
C PHE A 278 -9.97 12.62 0.63
N PHE A 279 -10.28 13.56 1.52
CA PHE A 279 -9.88 14.96 1.34
C PHE A 279 -8.37 15.17 1.47
N GLY A 280 -7.71 14.46 2.40
CA GLY A 280 -6.26 14.52 2.56
C GLY A 280 -5.52 14.06 1.31
N LYS A 281 -5.97 12.96 0.68
CA LYS A 281 -5.36 12.48 -0.57
C LYS A 281 -5.54 13.47 -1.73
N ILE A 282 -6.62 14.24 -1.74
CA ILE A 282 -6.86 15.26 -2.77
C ILE A 282 -6.03 16.50 -2.49
N SER A 283 -5.89 16.88 -1.23
CA SER A 283 -5.12 18.07 -0.86
C SER A 283 -3.63 17.97 -1.14
N SER A 284 -3.07 16.76 -1.20
CA SER A 284 -1.66 16.58 -1.62
C SER A 284 -1.43 17.00 -3.08
N ILE A 285 -2.48 17.06 -3.90
CA ILE A 285 -2.41 17.44 -5.32
C ILE A 285 -3.04 18.82 -5.54
N GLN A 286 -4.16 19.11 -4.88
CA GLN A 286 -4.94 20.35 -5.01
C GLN A 286 -5.22 20.99 -3.65
N PRO A 287 -4.20 21.47 -2.93
CA PRO A 287 -4.34 22.01 -1.58
C PRO A 287 -5.29 23.22 -1.53
N GLN A 288 -5.21 24.11 -2.52
CA GLN A 288 -6.07 25.30 -2.58
C GLN A 288 -7.55 24.95 -2.58
N LYS A 289 -7.96 23.97 -3.39
CA LYS A 289 -9.35 23.55 -3.47
C LYS A 289 -9.88 23.09 -2.11
N ILE A 290 -9.09 22.31 -1.39
CA ILE A 290 -9.52 21.77 -0.10
C ILE A 290 -9.47 22.83 0.99
N ILE A 291 -8.34 23.54 1.14
CA ILE A 291 -8.11 24.49 2.23
C ILE A 291 -9.05 25.70 2.15
N THR A 292 -9.24 26.28 0.96
CA THR A 292 -10.08 27.47 0.79
C THR A 292 -11.51 27.15 0.35
N GLY A 293 -11.71 26.03 -0.36
CA GLY A 293 -13.03 25.65 -0.87
C GLY A 293 -13.91 24.93 0.13
N TYR A 294 -13.33 24.20 1.09
CA TYR A 294 -14.07 23.38 2.06
C TYR A 294 -13.65 23.66 3.52
N PRO A 295 -13.84 24.90 4.02
CA PRO A 295 -13.36 25.31 5.34
C PRO A 295 -13.93 24.51 6.51
N ARG A 296 -15.19 24.05 6.43
CA ARG A 296 -15.78 23.20 7.48
C ARG A 296 -15.07 21.86 7.61
N MET A 297 -14.55 21.31 6.50
CA MET A 297 -13.74 20.09 6.54
C MET A 297 -12.43 20.34 7.29
N ILE A 298 -11.76 21.46 7.00
CA ILE A 298 -10.51 21.85 7.70
C ILE A 298 -10.78 22.08 9.20
N GLN A 299 -11.91 22.69 9.54
CA GLN A 299 -12.31 22.83 10.94
C GLN A 299 -12.52 21.47 11.61
N CYS A 300 -13.20 20.52 10.94
CA CYS A 300 -13.38 19.16 11.43
C CYS A 300 -12.04 18.42 11.63
N LEU A 301 -11.05 18.66 10.75
CA LEU A 301 -9.68 18.17 10.94
C LEU A 301 -9.07 18.65 12.26
N PHE A 302 -9.12 19.95 12.52
CA PHE A 302 -8.58 20.51 13.76
C PHE A 302 -9.37 20.06 14.99
N GLU A 303 -10.70 20.00 14.91
CA GLU A 303 -11.56 19.43 15.96
C GLU A 303 -11.11 17.99 16.34
N CYS A 304 -10.76 17.17 15.34
CA CYS A 304 -10.25 15.82 15.59
C CYS A 304 -8.84 15.81 16.19
N LEU A 305 -7.93 16.68 15.71
CA LEU A 305 -6.60 16.83 16.27
C LEU A 305 -6.64 17.27 17.74
N HIS A 306 -7.56 18.14 18.11
CA HIS A 306 -7.74 18.63 19.49
C HIS A 306 -8.52 17.67 20.39
N SER A 307 -9.28 16.73 19.81
CA SER A 307 -10.13 15.82 20.59
C SER A 307 -9.36 14.86 21.49
N GLY A 308 -8.12 14.52 21.12
CA GLY A 308 -7.36 13.44 21.74
C GLY A 308 -7.95 12.03 21.52
N ASP A 309 -8.97 11.90 20.67
CA ASP A 309 -9.59 10.61 20.37
C ASP A 309 -8.67 9.73 19.53
N VAL A 310 -8.12 8.71 20.17
CA VAL A 310 -7.17 7.75 19.57
C VAL A 310 -7.72 7.02 18.34
N SER A 311 -9.04 7.00 18.13
CA SER A 311 -9.66 6.43 16.93
C SER A 311 -9.65 7.40 15.74
N LEU A 312 -9.64 8.71 15.99
CA LEU A 312 -9.65 9.76 14.97
C LEU A 312 -8.25 10.30 14.66
N LEU A 313 -7.38 10.35 15.66
CA LEU A 313 -6.02 10.89 15.54
C LEU A 313 -5.22 10.31 14.36
N PRO A 314 -5.25 9.00 14.03
CA PRO A 314 -4.52 8.48 12.88
C PRO A 314 -4.88 9.15 11.56
N ALA A 315 -6.17 9.28 11.27
CA ALA A 315 -6.65 9.91 10.06
C ALA A 315 -6.37 11.42 10.07
N ALA A 316 -6.54 12.07 11.23
CA ALA A 316 -6.27 13.50 11.38
C ALA A 316 -4.77 13.84 11.18
N PHE A 317 -3.85 13.03 11.73
CA PHE A 317 -2.41 13.16 11.53
C PHE A 317 -2.04 13.04 10.05
N ASP A 318 -2.54 12.01 9.37
CA ASP A 318 -2.27 11.79 7.95
C ASP A 318 -2.83 12.93 7.08
N THR A 319 -4.05 13.42 7.39
CA THR A 319 -4.68 14.49 6.62
C THR A 319 -3.93 15.81 6.77
N LEU A 320 -3.50 16.18 7.98
CA LEU A 320 -2.67 17.36 8.17
C LEU A 320 -1.32 17.22 7.42
N ALA A 321 -0.70 16.04 7.49
CA ALA A 321 0.53 15.78 6.74
C ALA A 321 0.34 15.92 5.23
N ASN A 322 -0.75 15.37 4.67
CA ASN A 322 -1.04 15.47 3.24
C ASN A 322 -1.33 16.91 2.79
N LEU A 323 -1.96 17.74 3.64
CA LEU A 323 -2.15 19.17 3.37
C LEU A 323 -0.81 19.93 3.28
N CYS A 324 0.23 19.44 3.95
CA CYS A 324 1.55 20.07 4.00
C CYS A 324 2.54 19.55 2.94
N GLN A 325 2.17 18.58 2.10
CA GLN A 325 3.08 18.00 1.08
C GLN A 325 3.48 18.95 -0.06
N SER A 326 2.89 20.15 -0.11
CA SER A 326 3.27 21.17 -1.08
C SER A 326 3.50 22.52 -0.41
N GLN A 327 4.42 23.31 -0.98
CA GLN A 327 4.71 24.66 -0.50
C GLN A 327 3.45 25.54 -0.47
N GLN A 328 2.55 25.38 -1.45
CA GLN A 328 1.27 26.08 -1.50
C GLN A 328 0.36 25.71 -0.31
N GLY A 329 0.28 24.42 0.04
CA GLY A 329 -0.53 23.96 1.17
C GLY A 329 -0.08 24.55 2.51
N VAL A 330 1.24 24.57 2.76
CA VAL A 330 1.82 25.21 3.96
C VAL A 330 1.48 26.70 4.03
N ILE A 331 1.63 27.43 2.92
CA ILE A 331 1.31 28.86 2.85
C ILE A 331 -0.17 29.09 3.16
N LEU A 332 -1.07 28.34 2.52
CA LEU A 332 -2.51 28.50 2.71
C LEU A 332 -2.96 28.17 4.14
N LEU A 333 -2.38 27.13 4.76
CA LEU A 333 -2.65 26.81 6.16
C LEU A 333 -2.20 27.91 7.10
N GLU A 334 -1.01 28.49 6.88
CA GLU A 334 -0.53 29.63 7.66
C GLU A 334 -1.41 30.87 7.45
N GLU A 335 -1.83 31.15 6.22
CA GLU A 335 -2.67 32.31 5.89
C GLU A 335 -4.07 32.24 6.49
N HIS A 336 -4.69 31.05 6.51
CA HIS A 336 -6.11 30.89 6.88
C HIS A 336 -6.34 30.25 8.26
N TYR A 337 -5.40 29.44 8.75
CA TYR A 337 -5.58 28.57 9.93
C TYR A 337 -4.36 28.57 10.87
N SER A 338 -3.57 29.64 10.89
CA SER A 338 -2.32 29.68 11.69
C SER A 338 -2.50 29.41 13.19
N ASN A 339 -3.62 29.80 13.78
CA ASN A 339 -3.91 29.52 15.19
C ASN A 339 -4.20 28.03 15.42
N ASP A 340 -5.05 27.42 14.59
CA ASP A 340 -5.38 26.00 14.70
C ASP A 340 -4.16 25.11 14.45
N VAL A 341 -3.29 25.48 13.49
CA VAL A 341 -2.01 24.80 13.26
C VAL A 341 -1.10 24.91 14.48
N LYS A 342 -1.01 26.11 15.07
CA LYS A 342 -0.22 26.31 16.30
C LYS A 342 -0.71 25.42 17.42
N GLU A 343 -2.01 25.47 17.75
CA GLU A 343 -2.60 24.69 18.83
C GLU A 343 -2.43 23.19 18.58
N SER A 344 -2.58 22.76 17.33
CA SER A 344 -2.38 21.35 16.95
C SER A 344 -0.95 20.91 17.18
N LEU A 345 0.05 21.72 16.81
CA LEU A 345 1.46 21.38 17.02
C LEU A 345 1.85 21.38 18.50
N GLU A 346 1.20 22.22 19.32
CA GLU A 346 1.32 22.17 20.78
C GLU A 346 0.72 20.85 21.32
N ASP A 347 -0.44 20.41 20.81
CA ASP A 347 -1.04 19.11 21.14
C ASP A 347 -0.17 17.93 20.71
N TYR A 348 0.49 17.99 19.53
CA TYR A 348 1.48 17.00 19.11
C TYR A 348 2.57 16.83 20.18
N SER A 349 3.06 17.91 20.79
CA SER A 349 4.07 17.83 21.86
C SER A 349 3.57 17.03 23.07
N SER A 350 2.28 17.16 23.42
CA SER A 350 1.62 16.35 24.45
C SER A 350 1.44 14.90 23.99
N TYR A 351 0.97 14.68 22.76
CA TYR A 351 0.74 13.35 22.19
C TYR A 351 2.00 12.51 22.11
N LEU A 352 3.13 13.10 21.70
CA LEU A 352 4.42 12.40 21.64
C LEU A 352 4.87 11.89 23.02
N ARG A 353 4.43 12.53 24.11
CA ARG A 353 4.74 12.08 25.48
C ARG A 353 3.76 11.00 25.94
N ASN A 354 2.47 11.20 25.67
CA ASN A 354 1.40 10.51 26.38
C ASN A 354 0.75 9.36 25.59
N LEU A 355 0.84 9.35 24.25
CA LEU A 355 0.20 8.30 23.44
C LEU A 355 0.96 6.96 23.49
N PRO A 356 0.25 5.83 23.25
CA PRO A 356 0.85 4.53 23.00
C PRO A 356 1.88 4.57 21.86
N SER A 357 2.85 3.65 21.88
CA SER A 357 3.97 3.63 20.94
C SER A 357 3.56 3.67 19.46
N GLU A 358 2.54 2.91 19.07
CA GLU A 358 2.06 2.89 17.66
C GLU A 358 1.55 4.25 17.20
N LEU A 359 0.70 4.90 18.00
CA LEU A 359 0.16 6.23 17.69
C LEU A 359 1.23 7.31 17.77
N LYS A 360 2.19 7.17 18.69
CA LYS A 360 3.36 8.04 18.79
C LYS A 360 4.24 7.97 17.54
N ASN A 361 4.51 6.76 17.05
CA ASN A 361 5.24 6.58 15.79
C ASN A 361 4.48 7.22 14.63
N ARG A 362 3.15 7.05 14.56
CA ARG A 362 2.35 7.70 13.51
C ARG A 362 2.40 9.24 13.61
N ALA A 363 2.35 9.80 14.82
CA ALA A 363 2.51 11.23 15.04
C ALA A 363 3.90 11.74 14.63
N PHE A 364 4.97 10.98 14.91
CA PHE A 364 6.30 11.33 14.41
C PHE A 364 6.38 11.27 12.88
N SER A 365 5.81 10.23 12.27
CA SER A 365 5.78 10.10 10.80
C SER A 365 4.98 11.21 10.12
N SER A 366 3.86 11.65 10.69
CA SER A 366 3.12 12.79 10.13
C SER A 366 3.91 14.09 10.25
N LEU A 367 4.59 14.33 11.38
CA LEU A 367 5.50 15.48 11.53
C LEU A 367 6.66 15.41 10.53
N GLU A 368 7.29 14.25 10.34
CA GLU A 368 8.34 14.04 9.34
C GLU A 368 7.85 14.47 7.94
N ILE A 369 6.66 14.04 7.53
CA ILE A 369 6.06 14.42 6.24
C ILE A 369 5.82 15.93 6.15
N ILE A 370 5.33 16.59 7.22
CA ILE A 370 5.10 18.05 7.24
C ILE A 370 6.40 18.84 6.97
N PHE A 371 7.54 18.32 7.42
CA PHE A 371 8.85 18.99 7.32
C PHE A 371 9.73 18.45 6.18
N THR A 372 9.21 17.61 5.28
CA THR A 372 10.00 17.02 4.19
C THR A 372 9.48 17.46 2.83
N PHE A 373 10.38 17.97 1.98
CA PHE A 373 10.08 18.38 0.61
C PHE A 373 11.17 17.85 -0.33
N ASP A 374 10.77 17.28 -1.46
CA ASP A 374 11.70 16.78 -2.49
C ASP A 374 12.44 17.92 -3.19
N GLU A 375 11.79 19.08 -3.33
CA GLU A 375 12.34 20.27 -3.96
C GLU A 375 12.74 21.32 -2.92
N PRO A 376 13.78 22.15 -3.20
CA PRO A 376 14.13 23.26 -2.33
C PRO A 376 12.95 24.20 -2.06
N VAL A 377 12.70 24.46 -0.77
CA VAL A 377 11.61 25.35 -0.36
C VAL A 377 12.00 26.83 -0.47
N SER A 378 11.01 27.69 -0.72
CA SER A 378 11.20 29.14 -0.64
C SER A 378 11.54 29.61 0.79
N ASN A 379 12.21 30.75 0.91
CA ASN A 379 12.54 31.33 2.22
C ASN A 379 11.29 31.56 3.09
N ASN A 380 10.19 32.00 2.47
CA ASN A 380 8.92 32.19 3.16
C ASN A 380 8.42 30.88 3.80
N VAL A 381 8.38 29.79 3.03
CA VAL A 381 7.98 28.47 3.54
C VAL A 381 8.94 27.98 4.63
N SER A 382 10.25 28.16 4.45
CA SER A 382 11.25 27.82 5.47
C SER A 382 11.02 28.56 6.79
N ASP A 383 10.66 29.85 6.74
CA ASP A 383 10.34 30.65 7.92
C ASP A 383 9.05 30.18 8.61
N ILE A 384 8.02 29.80 7.84
CA ILE A 384 6.78 29.20 8.36
C ILE A 384 7.08 27.88 9.06
N LEU A 385 7.83 26.97 8.43
CA LEU A 385 8.20 25.69 9.00
C LEU A 385 9.03 25.87 10.28
N ARG A 386 9.96 26.83 10.32
CA ARG A 386 10.70 27.16 11.55
C ARG A 386 9.75 27.60 12.67
N LYS A 387 8.78 28.46 12.36
CA LYS A 387 7.75 28.91 13.32
C LYS A 387 6.95 27.70 13.84
N TRP A 388 6.48 26.84 12.95
CA TRP A 388 5.70 25.65 13.28
C TRP A 388 6.50 24.67 14.15
N PHE A 389 7.76 24.40 13.81
CA PHE A 389 8.65 23.60 14.66
C PHE A 389 8.83 24.22 16.06
N GLY A 390 8.86 25.55 16.14
CA GLY A 390 8.86 26.28 17.40
C GLY A 390 7.63 25.97 18.27
N HIS A 391 6.43 25.82 17.69
CA HIS A 391 5.22 25.45 18.44
C HIS A 391 5.31 24.05 19.06
N LEU A 392 5.87 23.08 18.32
CA LEU A 392 6.13 21.73 18.84
C LEU A 392 7.11 21.73 20.02
N ASN A 393 8.07 22.65 19.99
CA ASN A 393 9.20 22.74 20.90
C ASN A 393 9.03 23.79 22.02
N GLY A 394 7.81 24.26 22.28
CA GLY A 394 7.56 25.28 23.31
C GLY A 394 8.28 26.62 23.09
N GLY A 395 8.70 26.91 21.86
CA GLY A 395 9.45 28.11 21.47
C GLY A 395 10.96 28.03 21.70
N GLU A 396 11.49 26.88 22.12
CA GLU A 396 12.92 26.70 22.38
C GLU A 396 13.74 26.69 21.07
N LYS A 397 15.00 27.16 21.16
CA LYS A 397 15.95 27.20 20.03
C LYS A 397 16.91 26.00 20.01
N HIS A 398 16.51 24.89 20.63
CA HIS A 398 17.24 23.62 20.72
C HIS A 398 16.29 22.43 20.69
N MET A 399 16.71 21.26 20.23
CA MET A 399 15.89 20.05 20.08
C MET A 399 16.01 19.08 21.27
N GLN A 400 16.17 19.59 22.50
CA GLN A 400 16.39 18.74 23.68
C GLN A 400 15.27 17.71 23.88
N PHE A 401 14.01 18.09 23.63
CA PHE A 401 12.88 17.16 23.75
C PHE A 401 13.00 15.97 22.78
N LEU A 402 13.52 16.16 21.56
CA LEU A 402 13.76 15.06 20.61
C LEU A 402 14.92 14.18 21.05
N MET A 403 15.95 14.76 21.67
CA MET A 403 17.07 14.01 22.20
C MET A 403 16.64 12.99 23.27
N ASP A 404 15.63 13.32 24.07
CA ASP A 404 15.07 12.42 25.08
C ASP A 404 14.41 11.19 24.44
N PHE A 405 13.76 11.35 23.28
CA PHE A 405 13.20 10.23 22.51
C PHE A 405 14.28 9.39 21.82
N CYS A 406 15.37 10.00 21.34
CA CYS A 406 16.52 9.26 20.79
C CYS A 406 17.18 8.32 21.83
N ARG A 407 17.08 8.66 23.12
CA ARG A 407 17.61 7.85 24.24
C ARG A 407 16.63 6.77 24.72
N ASN A 408 15.43 6.71 24.17
CA ASN A 408 14.41 5.73 24.54
C ASN A 408 14.84 4.30 24.15
N PRO A 409 14.57 3.25 24.93
CA PRO A 409 14.96 1.88 24.58
C PRO A 409 14.25 1.30 23.34
N PHE A 410 13.11 1.84 22.90
CA PHE A 410 12.33 1.32 21.77
C PHE A 410 12.90 1.79 20.42
N PRO A 411 13.40 0.90 19.55
CA PRO A 411 14.01 1.28 18.28
C PRO A 411 13.10 2.08 17.35
N ASP A 412 11.83 1.70 17.24
CA ASP A 412 10.88 2.39 16.34
C ASP A 412 10.72 3.88 16.69
N ILE A 413 10.62 4.20 17.98
CA ILE A 413 10.53 5.59 18.45
C ILE A 413 11.81 6.35 18.11
N LYS A 414 12.98 5.73 18.31
CA LYS A 414 14.26 6.35 17.95
C LYS A 414 14.34 6.64 16.46
N ILE A 415 13.94 5.68 15.62
CA ILE A 415 13.96 5.80 14.16
C ILE A 415 13.06 6.96 13.73
N SER A 416 11.80 6.98 14.17
CA SER A 416 10.87 8.05 13.81
C SER A 416 11.33 9.43 14.33
N THR A 417 11.96 9.47 15.50
CA THR A 417 12.55 10.70 16.05
C THR A 417 13.71 11.18 15.18
N LEU A 418 14.65 10.29 14.82
CA LEU A 418 15.80 10.59 13.97
C LEU A 418 15.36 11.05 12.57
N ASN A 419 14.30 10.47 12.03
CA ASN A 419 13.75 10.91 10.76
C ASN A 419 13.17 12.34 10.83
N LEU A 420 12.40 12.67 11.88
CA LEU A 420 11.92 14.04 12.11
C LEU A 420 13.07 15.05 12.27
N ILE A 421 14.14 14.65 12.98
CA ILE A 421 15.36 15.47 13.08
C ILE A 421 15.99 15.67 11.70
N GLY A 422 16.09 14.60 10.90
CA GLY A 422 16.56 14.64 9.52
C GLY A 422 15.76 15.61 8.66
N ALA A 423 14.43 15.54 8.74
CA ALA A 423 13.50 16.44 8.05
C ALA A 423 13.75 17.91 8.42
N ALA A 424 13.87 18.23 9.72
CA ALA A 424 14.21 19.58 10.16
C ALA A 424 15.60 20.03 9.67
N CYS A 425 16.58 19.12 9.63
CA CYS A 425 17.93 19.41 9.17
C CYS A 425 18.06 19.63 7.65
N LEU A 426 17.00 19.42 6.87
CA LEU A 426 16.95 19.88 5.48
C LEU A 426 17.01 21.40 5.37
N TYR A 427 16.73 22.12 6.46
CA TYR A 427 16.73 23.57 6.52
C TYR A 427 17.93 24.11 7.34
N PRO A 428 18.51 25.26 6.95
CA PRO A 428 19.62 25.87 7.71
C PRO A 428 19.28 26.12 9.19
N TRP A 429 18.05 26.54 9.48
CA TRP A 429 17.62 26.78 10.86
C TRP A 429 17.55 25.49 11.68
N GLY A 430 17.23 24.35 11.06
CA GLY A 430 17.17 23.07 11.75
C GLY A 430 18.56 22.57 12.12
N ILE A 431 19.53 22.73 11.22
CA ILE A 431 20.95 22.44 11.49
C ILE A 431 21.47 23.33 12.63
N GLU A 432 21.14 24.62 12.61
CA GLU A 432 21.52 25.55 13.68
C GLU A 432 20.89 25.15 15.03
N THR A 433 19.61 24.76 15.03
CA THR A 433 18.90 24.31 16.23
C THR A 433 19.52 23.02 16.79
N LEU A 434 19.87 22.06 15.93
CA LEU A 434 20.58 20.84 16.33
C LEU A 434 21.95 21.16 16.93
N LYS A 435 22.74 22.01 16.26
CA LYS A 435 24.05 22.47 16.72
C LYS A 435 23.99 23.13 18.09
N ASN A 436 22.92 23.88 18.37
CA ASN A 436 22.68 24.54 19.65
C ASN A 436 22.15 23.61 20.74
N THR A 437 21.92 22.32 20.45
CA THR A 437 21.43 21.35 21.42
C THR A 437 22.58 20.64 22.10
N ALA A 438 22.70 20.81 23.42
CA ALA A 438 23.81 20.28 24.20
C ALA A 438 23.90 18.74 24.11
N GLY A 439 25.08 18.21 23.78
CA GLY A 439 25.32 16.76 23.73
C GLY A 439 24.80 16.06 22.48
N PHE A 440 24.11 16.78 21.57
CA PHE A 440 23.44 16.16 20.42
C PHE A 440 24.44 15.66 19.38
N LEU A 441 25.45 16.47 19.08
CA LEU A 441 26.49 16.10 18.13
C LEU A 441 27.33 14.92 18.65
N GLU A 442 27.63 14.90 19.95
CA GLU A 442 28.32 13.80 20.63
C GLU A 442 27.50 12.53 20.57
N TYR A 443 26.18 12.62 20.84
CA TYR A 443 25.26 11.51 20.64
C TYR A 443 25.30 10.99 19.20
N LEU A 444 25.27 11.87 18.20
CA LEU A 444 25.34 11.47 16.79
C LEU A 444 26.67 10.80 16.42
N LEU A 445 27.80 11.29 16.92
CA LEU A 445 29.11 10.73 16.57
C LEU A 445 29.46 9.44 17.35
N ASP A 446 28.77 9.16 18.47
CA ASP A 446 29.03 7.96 19.26
C ASP A 446 28.51 6.69 18.57
N ARG A 447 29.43 5.83 18.07
CA ARG A 447 29.09 4.55 17.43
C ARG A 447 28.71 3.44 18.42
N LYS A 448 28.90 3.63 19.73
CA LYS A 448 28.75 2.58 20.75
C LYS A 448 27.35 2.50 21.38
N ILE A 449 26.52 3.51 21.15
CA ILE A 449 25.24 3.67 21.85
C ILE A 449 24.03 3.10 21.08
N GLU A 450 24.19 2.81 19.79
CA GLU A 450 23.11 2.25 18.97
C GLU A 450 23.46 0.84 18.51
N PHE A 451 22.52 -0.09 18.70
CA PHE A 451 22.72 -1.50 18.39
C PHE A 451 21.75 -1.99 17.31
N ASP A 452 20.57 -1.38 17.24
CA ASP A 452 19.57 -1.67 16.23
C ASP A 452 20.04 -1.22 14.85
N LYS A 453 19.81 -2.05 13.84
CA LYS A 453 20.37 -1.85 12.49
C LYS A 453 19.67 -0.68 11.80
N GLU A 454 18.36 -0.61 11.88
CA GLU A 454 17.53 0.41 11.28
C GLU A 454 17.75 1.76 11.97
N ALA A 455 17.88 1.79 13.31
CA ALA A 455 18.23 2.99 14.07
C ALA A 455 19.64 3.51 13.72
N LYS A 456 20.64 2.63 13.53
CA LYS A 456 21.97 3.02 13.02
C LYS A 456 21.89 3.70 11.67
N TYR A 457 21.05 3.16 10.78
CA TYR A 457 20.87 3.72 9.44
C TYR A 457 20.18 5.09 9.49
N ALA A 458 19.10 5.25 10.25
CA ALA A 458 18.43 6.54 10.44
C ALA A 458 19.37 7.60 11.00
N LYS A 459 20.18 7.23 12.00
CA LYS A 459 21.21 8.09 12.59
C LYS A 459 22.27 8.52 11.56
N TYR A 460 22.72 7.58 10.74
CA TYR A 460 23.64 7.85 9.63
C TYR A 460 23.04 8.83 8.61
N CYS A 461 21.74 8.71 8.28
CA CYS A 461 21.07 9.63 7.37
C CYS A 461 21.11 11.08 7.88
N VAL A 462 20.85 11.29 9.18
CA VAL A 462 21.00 12.63 9.80
C VAL A 462 22.44 13.13 9.67
N ILE A 463 23.44 12.31 10.01
CA ILE A 463 24.85 12.68 9.91
C ILE A 463 25.27 13.03 8.48
N LYS A 464 24.73 12.33 7.48
CA LYS A 464 24.98 12.63 6.06
C LYS A 464 24.53 14.04 5.70
N ILE A 465 23.32 14.43 6.11
CA ILE A 465 22.81 15.80 5.91
C ILE A 465 23.73 16.83 6.59
N LEU A 466 24.16 16.55 7.82
CA LEU A 466 25.06 17.46 8.55
C LEU A 466 26.46 17.57 7.90
N ALA A 467 26.99 16.49 7.34
CA ALA A 467 28.32 16.46 6.69
C ALA A 467 28.39 17.30 5.41
N GLU A 468 27.25 17.54 4.76
CA GLU A 468 27.09 18.40 3.60
C GLU A 468 26.94 19.89 3.97
N SER A 469 26.67 20.19 5.24
CA SER A 469 26.50 21.55 5.75
C SER A 469 27.81 22.31 5.93
N CYS A 470 27.73 23.65 5.84
CA CYS A 470 28.82 24.56 6.20
C CYS A 470 28.68 25.16 7.61
N ALA A 471 27.70 24.70 8.41
CA ALA A 471 27.36 25.29 9.70
C ALA A 471 28.36 24.96 10.84
N PHE A 472 29.20 23.94 10.67
CA PHE A 472 30.14 23.45 11.68
C PHE A 472 31.57 23.93 11.44
N ASP A 473 32.42 23.84 12.48
CA ASP A 473 33.85 24.11 12.33
C ASP A 473 34.56 23.01 11.52
N VAL A 474 35.82 23.25 11.16
CA VAL A 474 36.59 22.35 10.28
C VAL A 474 36.78 20.97 10.93
N GLU A 475 37.00 20.92 12.24
CA GLU A 475 37.21 19.67 12.97
C GLU A 475 35.94 18.81 12.99
N THR A 476 34.81 19.40 13.37
CA THR A 476 33.50 18.72 13.38
C THR A 476 33.13 18.25 11.98
N ASN A 477 33.31 19.08 10.95
CA ASN A 477 33.02 18.69 9.57
C ASN A 477 33.87 17.49 9.12
N ASN A 478 35.15 17.43 9.52
CA ASN A 478 36.01 16.29 9.22
C ASN A 478 35.52 15.02 9.93
N GLN A 479 35.06 15.12 11.19
CA GLN A 479 34.49 13.98 11.92
C GLN A 479 33.21 13.47 11.26
N LEU A 480 32.26 14.36 10.92
CA LEU A 480 31.03 14.01 10.22
C LEU A 480 31.31 13.33 8.87
N ARG A 481 32.21 13.90 8.05
CA ARG A 481 32.60 13.30 6.76
C ARG A 481 33.30 11.95 6.93
N THR A 482 34.15 11.81 7.94
CA THR A 482 34.79 10.53 8.25
C THR A 482 33.74 9.48 8.61
N TYR A 483 32.77 9.84 9.46
CA TYR A 483 31.67 8.95 9.82
C TYR A 483 30.89 8.48 8.59
N VAL A 484 30.56 9.40 7.67
CA VAL A 484 29.86 9.10 6.41
C VAL A 484 30.69 8.16 5.53
N ASN A 485 31.98 8.44 5.35
CA ASN A 485 32.88 7.64 4.52
C ASN A 485 33.08 6.21 5.04
N GLU A 486 33.11 6.01 6.35
CA GLU A 486 33.17 4.69 6.99
C GLU A 486 31.87 3.91 6.84
N GLY A 487 30.74 4.60 6.71
CA GLY A 487 29.41 4.02 6.52
C GLY A 487 28.63 3.75 7.82
N PRO A 488 27.35 3.37 7.69
CA PRO A 488 26.41 3.25 8.81
C PRO A 488 26.73 2.11 9.79
N TYR A 489 27.39 1.05 9.32
CA TYR A 489 27.62 -0.18 10.09
C TYR A 489 29.09 -0.41 10.48
N TYR A 490 29.94 0.59 10.28
CA TYR A 490 31.34 0.49 10.67
C TYR A 490 31.49 0.34 12.19
N VAL A 491 32.33 -0.61 12.58
CA VAL A 491 32.71 -0.88 13.96
C VAL A 491 34.21 -0.65 14.09
N GLN A 492 34.59 0.28 14.95
CA GLN A 492 36.00 0.54 15.22
C GLN A 492 36.63 -0.66 15.92
N SER A 493 37.70 -1.22 15.35
CA SER A 493 38.44 -2.31 16.00
C SER A 493 39.12 -1.77 17.27
N ILE A 494 38.67 -2.23 18.43
CA ILE A 494 39.37 -2.01 19.69
C ILE A 494 40.51 -3.04 19.70
N MET A 495 41.74 -2.58 19.47
CA MET A 495 42.92 -3.38 19.81
C MET A 495 43.04 -3.41 21.33
N ASP A 496 42.53 -4.46 21.97
CA ASP A 496 42.85 -4.75 23.37
C ASP A 496 44.33 -5.11 23.45
N VAL A 497 45.17 -4.12 23.80
CA VAL A 497 46.56 -4.39 24.17
C VAL A 497 46.54 -4.98 25.57
N ALA A 498 46.61 -6.31 25.67
CA ALA A 498 46.89 -6.99 26.92
C ALA A 498 48.25 -6.54 27.44
N VAL A 499 48.27 -5.69 28.47
CA VAL A 499 49.49 -5.37 29.20
C VAL A 499 49.74 -6.53 30.16
N GLU A 500 50.59 -7.47 29.76
CA GLU A 500 51.18 -8.41 30.72
C GLU A 500 52.06 -7.60 31.68
N GLY A 501 51.65 -7.56 32.96
CA GLY A 501 52.41 -6.94 34.03
C GLY A 501 53.68 -7.74 34.31
N ASN A 502 54.83 -7.04 34.35
CA ASN A 502 56.09 -7.55 34.88
C ASN A 502 56.11 -7.53 36.41
#